data_AF-A0A429E1N9-F1
#
_entry.id   AF-A0A429E1N9-F1
#
_cell.length_a   1.000
_cell.length_b   1.000
_cell.length_c   1.000
_cell.angle_alpha   90.00
_cell.angle_beta   90.00
_cell.angle_gamma   90.00
#
_symmetry.space_group_name_H-M   'P 1'
#
loop_
_entity.id
_entity.type
_entity.pdbx_description
1 polymer ?
#
loop_
_entity_poly.entity_id
_entity_poly.type
_entity_poly.pdbx_seq_one_letter_code
_entity_poly.pdbx_strand_id
1 'polypeptide(L)' 'MNDPVGCSLCGRIRGVDEEPAQTLAWVSTREKNVVRWMCPACARRHTRDIEGKLPDEYW' A
#
# COMPACT_ATOMS: atom_id res chain seq x y z
N MET A 1 -19.03 1.03 -11.97
CA MET A 1 -18.86 0.59 -10.57
C MET A 1 -17.37 0.47 -10.32
N ASN A 2 -16.82 1.18 -9.34
CA ASN A 2 -15.41 1.05 -8.97
C ASN A 2 -15.29 -0.27 -8.20
N ASP A 3 -14.53 -1.24 -8.69
CA ASP A 3 -14.34 -2.49 -7.97
C ASP A 3 -13.75 -2.23 -6.58
N PRO A 4 -14.14 -3.01 -5.55
CA PRO A 4 -13.59 -2.86 -4.21
C PRO A 4 -12.08 -3.06 -4.25
N VAL A 5 -11.34 -2.02 -3.82
CA VAL A 5 -9.88 -2.06 -3.77
C VAL A 5 -9.45 -2.89 -2.57
N GLY A 6 -8.81 -4.03 -2.84
CA GLY A 6 -8.25 -4.93 -1.83
C GLY A 6 -6.74 -4.79 -1.69
N CYS A 7 -6.23 -4.94 -0.47
CA CYS A 7 -4.80 -5.01 -0.20
C CYS A 7 -4.25 -6.35 -0.71
N SER A 8 -3.25 -6.29 -1.58
CA SER A 8 -2.58 -7.47 -2.14
C SER A 8 -1.80 -8.31 -1.12
N LEU A 9 -1.51 -7.75 0.07
CA LEU A 9 -0.71 -8.42 1.11
C LEU A 9 -1.59 -9.05 2.21
N CYS A 10 -2.58 -8.33 2.73
CA CYS A 10 -3.40 -8.80 3.85
C CYS A 10 -4.88 -9.03 3.52
N GLY A 11 -5.32 -8.72 2.29
CA GLY A 11 -6.72 -8.91 1.87
C GLY A 11 -7.71 -7.90 2.43
N ARG A 12 -7.29 -6.94 3.28
CA ARG A 12 -8.18 -5.85 3.74
C ARG A 12 -8.81 -5.16 2.53
N ILE A 13 -10.11 -4.90 2.58
CA ILE A 13 -10.83 -4.12 1.57
C ILE A 13 -10.93 -2.67 2.05
N ARG A 14 -10.73 -1.71 1.14
CA ARG A 14 -10.92 -0.29 1.42
C ARG A 14 -12.40 -0.01 1.68
N GLY A 15 -12.73 0.39 2.89
CA GLY A 15 -14.10 0.77 3.24
C GLY A 15 -14.55 2.03 2.52
N VAL A 16 -15.84 2.10 2.17
CA VAL A 16 -16.43 3.28 1.51
C VAL A 16 -16.69 4.41 2.51
N ASP A 17 -16.89 4.04 3.78
CA ASP A 17 -17.13 4.95 4.92
C ASP A 17 -15.91 5.06 5.85
N GLU A 18 -14.72 4.67 5.38
CA GLU A 18 -13.48 4.92 6.13
C GLU A 18 -13.20 6.42 6.23
N GLU A 19 -12.60 6.84 7.35
CA GLU A 19 -12.18 8.23 7.55
C GLU A 19 -11.32 8.70 6.35
N PRO A 20 -11.53 9.93 5.84
CA PRO A 20 -10.91 10.39 4.59
C PRO A 20 -9.38 10.24 4.55
N ALA A 21 -8.68 10.51 5.66
CA ALA A 21 -7.23 10.35 5.71
C ALA A 21 -6.82 8.86 5.63
N GLN A 22 -7.59 7.94 6.20
CA GLN A 22 -7.37 6.50 5.99
C GLN A 22 -7.57 6.09 4.53
N THR A 23 -8.61 6.61 3.87
CA THR A 23 -8.89 6.34 2.45
C THR A 23 -7.75 6.83 1.55
N LEU A 24 -7.24 8.05 1.79
CA LEU A 24 -6.14 8.65 1.03
C LEU A 24 -4.77 7.99 1.28
N ALA A 25 -4.60 7.32 2.42
CA ALA A 25 -3.33 6.68 2.78
C ALA A 25 -3.09 5.31 2.09
N TRP A 26 -4.03 4.83 1.27
CA TRP A 26 -3.84 3.64 0.44
C TRP A 26 -2.81 3.89 -0.66
N VAL A 27 -1.91 2.94 -0.87
CA VAL A 27 -0.81 3.07 -1.84
C VAL A 27 -1.02 2.10 -2.99
N SER A 28 -0.70 2.52 -4.22
CA SER A 28 -0.62 1.62 -5.38
C SER A 28 0.81 1.50 -5.86
N THR A 29 1.23 0.28 -6.20
CA THR A 29 2.47 0.02 -6.95
C THR A 29 2.11 -0.37 -8.37
N ARG A 30 3.00 -0.06 -9.32
CA ARG A 30 2.89 -0.51 -10.70
C ARG A 30 4.14 -1.29 -11.06
N GLU A 31 3.97 -2.58 -11.30
CA GLU A 31 5.05 -3.47 -11.73
C GLU A 31 4.61 -4.27 -12.94
N LYS A 32 5.39 -4.25 -14.03
CA LYS A 32 5.12 -5.03 -15.24
C LYS A 32 3.67 -4.90 -15.73
N ASN A 33 3.14 -3.67 -15.74
CA ASN A 33 1.75 -3.33 -16.08
C ASN A 33 0.66 -3.85 -15.13
N VAL A 34 1.02 -4.40 -13.97
CA VAL A 34 0.07 -4.80 -12.92
C VAL A 34 0.01 -3.72 -11.85
N VAL A 35 -1.19 -3.21 -11.58
CA VAL A 35 -1.45 -2.33 -10.44
C VAL A 35 -1.77 -3.19 -9.22
N ARG A 36 -1.00 -3.02 -8.15
CA ARG A 36 -1.26 -3.65 -6.84
C ARG A 36 -1.55 -2.59 -5.81
N TRP A 37 -2.59 -2.79 -5.01
CA TRP A 37 -2.95 -1.88 -3.93
C TRP A 37 -2.52 -2.42 -2.57
N MET A 38 -2.12 -1.54 -1.67
CA MET A 38 -1.74 -1.87 -0.30
C MET A 38 -2.44 -0.94 0.70
N CYS A 39 -2.91 -1.52 1.80
CA CYS A 39 -3.45 -0.74 2.90
C CYS A 39 -2.32 0.03 3.61
N PRO A 40 -2.64 1.10 4.36
CA PRO A 40 -1.64 1.95 5.01
C PRO A 40 -0.68 1.19 5.92
N ALA A 41 -1.16 0.15 6.63
CA ALA A 41 -0.35 -0.66 7.51
C ALA A 41 0.67 -1.52 6.75
N CYS A 42 0.22 -2.20 5.68
CA CYS A 42 1.08 -3.05 4.87
C CYS A 42 2.08 -2.23 4.05
N ALA A 43 1.68 -1.07 3.51
CA ALA A 43 2.57 -0.17 2.81
C ALA A 43 3.73 0.29 3.72
N ARG A 44 3.44 0.77 4.93
CA ARG A 44 4.48 1.21 5.89
C ARG A 44 5.42 0.08 6.31
N ARG A 45 4.90 -1.13 6.53
CA ARG A 45 5.75 -2.30 6.81
C ARG A 45 6.66 -2.61 5.63
N HIS A 46 6.10 -2.68 4.42
CA HIS A 46 6.85 -3.00 3.22
C HIS A 46 7.96 -1.98 2.93
N THR A 47 7.67 -0.69 3.04
CA THR A 47 8.67 0.38 2.89
C THR A 47 9.81 0.21 3.89
N ARG A 48 9.51 -0.01 5.18
CA ARG A 48 10.55 -0.25 6.21
C ARG A 48 11.41 -1.49 5.91
N ASP A 49 10.80 -2.55 5.38
CA ASP A 49 11.53 -3.77 5.00
C ASP A 49 12.47 -3.56 3.80
N ILE A 50 12.21 -2.54 2.96
CA ILE A 50 13.08 -2.13 1.85
C ILE A 50 14.18 -1.21 2.37
N GLU A 51 13.78 -0.15 3.09
CA GLU A 51 14.67 0.89 3.62
C GLU A 51 15.72 0.31 4.57
N GLY A 52 15.33 -0.59 5.48
CA GLY A 52 16.26 -1.23 6.43
C GLY A 52 17.27 -2.19 5.80
N LYS A 53 17.22 -2.41 4.48
CA LYS A 53 18.18 -3.22 3.72
C LYS A 53 19.08 -2.37 2.81
N LEU A 54 18.82 -1.07 2.68
CA LEU A 54 19.67 -0.17 1.92
C LEU A 54 20.89 0.22 2.77
N PRO A 55 22.11 0.22 2.20
CA PRO A 55 23.27 0.80 2.88
C PRO A 55 23.04 2.29 3.18
N ASP A 56 23.64 2.78 4.27
CA ASP A 56 23.50 4.18 4.73
C ASP A 56 23.80 5.23 3.63
N GLU A 57 24.68 4.90 2.68
CA GLU A 57 25.05 5.79 1.56
C GLU A 57 23.91 6.03 0.54
N TYR A 58 22.85 5.23 0.60
CA TYR A 58 21.65 5.36 -0.25
C TYR A 58 20.43 5.88 0.51
N TRP A 59 20.62 6.37 1.73
CA TRP A 59 19.63 7.12 2.50
C TRP A 59 19.73 8.62 2.21
#